data_AF-A0A1C5YFK4-F1
#
_entry.id   AF-A0A1C5YFK4-F1
#
_cell.length_a   1.000
_cell.length_b   1.000
_cell.length_c   1.000
_cell.angle_alpha   90.00
_cell.angle_beta   90.00
_cell.angle_gamma   90.00
#
_symmetry.space_group_name_H-M   'P 1'
#
loop_
_entity.id
_entity.type
_entity.pdbx_description
1 polymer ?
#
loop_
_entity_poly.entity_id
_entity_poly.type
_entity_poly.pdbx_seq_one_letter_code
_entity_poly.pdbx_strand_id
1 'polypeptide(L)'
;MYISVLEIDGHEFKGTMDMYVLKKVQEDLLKNGEITTIPNIFLKISKFDMLYISSFVLNTLSRINEEDSKKFLEIYLEYDEDELKVLNRFNSIFTYINDIMAKCLPKNQNNKEESIFEDDYLLYEDKDWELDYMEYIWNSIICRNDSFWCITPKNYFEQLEIYKKFNNIKDEKVEVF
;
A
#
# COMPACT_ATOMS: atom_id res chain seq x y z
N MET A 1 3.60 9.63 -10.65
CA MET A 1 2.62 8.86 -9.85
C MET A 1 2.55 7.46 -10.45
N TYR A 2 2.71 6.42 -9.63
CA TYR A 2 2.59 5.04 -10.08
C TYR A 2 1.11 4.68 -10.13
N ILE A 3 0.65 4.03 -11.20
CA ILE A 3 -0.76 3.69 -11.39
C ILE A 3 -0.88 2.20 -11.69
N SER A 4 -1.88 1.59 -11.10
CA SER A 4 -2.33 0.22 -11.35
C SER A 4 -3.77 0.23 -11.84
N VAL A 5 -4.11 -0.80 -12.60
CA VAL A 5 -5.42 -0.94 -13.23
C VAL A 5 -6.10 -2.19 -12.69
N LEU A 6 -7.31 -2.03 -12.18
CA LEU A 6 -8.20 -3.12 -11.79
C LEU A 6 -9.23 -3.32 -12.91
N GLU A 7 -9.22 -4.48 -13.52
CA GLU A 7 -10.24 -4.90 -14.50
C GLU A 7 -11.20 -5.90 -13.86
N ILE A 8 -12.48 -5.55 -13.79
CA ILE A 8 -13.53 -6.38 -13.21
C ILE A 8 -14.82 -6.24 -14.02
N ASP A 9 -15.38 -7.36 -14.48
CA ASP A 9 -16.62 -7.42 -15.26
C ASP A 9 -16.69 -6.40 -16.42
N GLY A 10 -15.60 -6.27 -17.17
CA GLY A 10 -15.48 -5.35 -18.31
C GLY A 10 -15.32 -3.87 -17.94
N HIS A 11 -15.15 -3.56 -16.65
CA HIS A 11 -14.88 -2.22 -16.15
C HIS A 11 -13.40 -2.05 -15.79
N GLU A 12 -12.85 -0.89 -16.09
CA GLU A 12 -11.48 -0.50 -15.78
C GLU A 12 -11.48 0.56 -14.69
N PHE A 13 -10.74 0.32 -13.60
CA PHE A 13 -10.55 1.27 -12.50
C PHE A 13 -9.06 1.55 -12.31
N LYS A 14 -8.71 2.82 -12.10
CA LYS A 14 -7.30 3.22 -11.89
C LYS A 14 -7.08 3.56 -10.42
N GLY A 15 -5.98 3.06 -9.87
CA GLY A 15 -5.60 3.36 -8.50
C GLY A 15 -4.11 3.57 -8.31
N THR A 16 -3.76 4.12 -7.14
CA THR A 16 -2.39 4.37 -6.70
C THR A 16 -2.30 4.19 -5.19
N MET A 17 -1.09 4.01 -4.67
CA MET A 17 -0.81 3.97 -3.24
C MET A 17 0.32 4.96 -2.90
N ASP A 18 -0.06 6.15 -2.45
CA ASP A 18 0.83 7.15 -1.85
C ASP A 18 0.66 7.19 -0.32
N MET A 19 1.45 8.02 0.36
CA MET A 19 1.36 8.16 1.83
C MET A 19 -0.04 8.60 2.29
N TYR A 20 -0.73 9.41 1.49
CA TYR A 20 -2.10 9.82 1.78
C TYR A 20 -3.07 8.65 1.79
N VAL A 21 -2.96 7.73 0.82
CA VAL A 21 -3.78 6.52 0.79
C VAL A 21 -3.56 5.66 2.02
N LEU A 22 -2.31 5.46 2.46
CA LEU A 22 -2.02 4.67 3.67
C LEU A 22 -2.66 5.29 4.92
N LYS A 23 -2.58 6.62 5.07
CA LYS A 23 -3.27 7.34 6.13
C LYS A 23 -4.78 7.11 6.07
N LYS A 24 -5.36 7.18 4.87
CA LYS A 24 -6.81 6.99 4.68
C LYS A 24 -7.27 5.57 5.00
N VAL A 25 -6.47 4.56 4.67
CA VAL A 25 -6.75 3.16 5.06
C VAL A 25 -6.74 3.03 6.58
N GLN A 26 -5.76 3.59 7.29
CA GLN A 26 -5.76 3.58 8.76
C GLN A 26 -6.99 4.30 9.35
N GLU A 27 -7.36 5.47 8.81
CA GLU A 27 -8.55 6.21 9.26
C GLU A 27 -9.86 5.45 9.02
N ASP A 28 -9.97 4.76 7.88
CA ASP A 28 -11.13 3.96 7.53
C ASP A 28 -11.26 2.71 8.41
N LEU A 29 -10.16 2.00 8.64
CA LEU A 29 -10.12 0.86 9.57
C LEU A 29 -10.45 1.30 11.01
N LEU A 30 -9.94 2.46 11.44
CA LEU A 30 -10.25 3.02 12.75
C LEU A 30 -11.75 3.32 12.91
N LYS A 31 -12.42 3.84 11.87
CA LYS A 31 -13.88 4.05 11.89
C LYS A 31 -14.66 2.74 12.04
N ASN A 32 -14.08 1.63 11.58
CA ASN A 32 -14.63 0.29 11.74
C ASN A 32 -14.19 -0.39 13.06
N GLY A 33 -13.48 0.33 13.94
CA GLY A 33 -13.05 -0.17 15.25
C GLY A 33 -11.67 -0.84 15.27
N GLU A 34 -10.97 -0.84 14.15
CA GLU A 34 -9.66 -1.48 14.00
C GLU A 34 -8.52 -0.45 14.13
N ILE A 35 -7.80 -0.48 15.25
CA ILE A 35 -6.56 0.29 15.41
C ILE A 35 -5.43 -0.53 14.81
N THR A 36 -4.72 0.02 13.83
CA THR A 36 -3.76 -0.74 13.04
C THR A 36 -2.53 0.08 12.63
N THR A 37 -1.42 -0.61 12.43
CA THR A 37 -0.18 -0.06 11.88
C THR A 37 -0.11 -0.29 10.38
N ILE A 38 0.66 0.52 9.65
CA ILE A 38 0.86 0.34 8.20
C ILE A 38 1.43 -1.05 7.87
N PRO A 39 2.49 -1.54 8.55
CA PRO A 39 2.97 -2.92 8.35
C PRO A 39 1.88 -3.97 8.59
N ASN A 40 1.05 -3.79 9.61
CA ASN A 40 -0.02 -4.73 9.91
C ASN A 40 -1.14 -4.72 8.85
N ILE A 41 -1.40 -3.59 8.17
CA ILE A 41 -2.32 -3.55 7.03
C ILE A 41 -1.88 -4.55 5.96
N PHE A 42 -0.60 -4.51 5.59
CA PHE A 42 -0.08 -5.40 4.56
C PHE A 42 -0.05 -6.87 5.03
N LEU A 43 0.29 -7.13 6.29
CA LEU A 43 0.21 -8.46 6.91
C LEU A 43 -1.21 -9.02 6.90
N LYS A 44 -2.23 -8.18 7.12
CA LYS A 44 -3.63 -8.59 7.09
C LYS A 44 -4.13 -8.85 5.68
N ILE A 45 -3.70 -8.05 4.72
CA ILE A 45 -3.96 -8.30 3.29
C ILE A 45 -3.35 -9.64 2.85
N SER A 46 -2.11 -9.95 3.26
CA SER A 46 -1.47 -11.23 2.93
C SER A 46 -2.17 -12.45 3.55
N LYS A 47 -2.86 -12.24 4.67
CA LYS A 47 -3.72 -13.24 5.34
C LYS A 47 -5.15 -13.27 4.81
N PHE A 48 -5.42 -12.62 3.68
CA PHE A 48 -6.72 -12.59 3.03
C PHE A 48 -7.83 -11.98 3.91
N ASP A 49 -7.48 -11.04 4.80
CA ASP A 49 -8.44 -10.35 5.66
C ASP A 49 -9.27 -9.35 4.84
N MET A 50 -10.53 -9.71 4.58
CA MET A 50 -11.41 -9.00 3.65
C MET A 50 -11.74 -7.57 4.07
N LEU A 51 -11.72 -7.27 5.38
CA LEU A 51 -11.91 -5.90 5.86
C LEU A 51 -10.75 -5.01 5.42
N TYR A 52 -9.53 -5.50 5.60
CA TYR A 52 -8.31 -4.79 5.22
C TYR A 52 -8.16 -4.69 3.70
N ILE A 53 -8.47 -5.77 2.96
CA ILE A 53 -8.50 -5.76 1.50
C ILE A 53 -9.50 -4.74 0.97
N SER A 54 -10.73 -4.75 1.48
CA SER A 54 -11.78 -3.83 1.01
C SER A 54 -11.40 -2.38 1.28
N SER A 55 -10.95 -2.06 2.49
CA SER A 55 -10.49 -0.72 2.84
C SER A 55 -9.33 -0.28 1.93
N PHE A 56 -8.37 -1.16 1.69
CA PHE A 56 -7.22 -0.87 0.82
C PHE A 56 -7.63 -0.60 -0.63
N VAL A 57 -8.43 -1.48 -1.23
CA VAL A 57 -8.87 -1.32 -2.63
C VAL A 57 -9.70 -0.05 -2.80
N LEU A 58 -10.67 0.21 -1.91
CA LEU A 58 -11.52 1.39 -2.01
C LEU A 58 -10.71 2.69 -1.90
N ASN A 59 -9.75 2.77 -0.98
CA ASN A 59 -8.92 3.97 -0.79
C ASN A 59 -7.88 4.15 -1.90
N THR A 60 -7.36 3.07 -2.49
CA THR A 60 -6.42 3.17 -3.63
C THR A 60 -7.12 3.64 -4.91
N LEU A 61 -8.37 3.22 -5.15
CA LEU A 61 -9.18 3.66 -6.29
C LEU A 61 -9.68 5.10 -6.12
N SER A 62 -10.21 5.43 -4.93
CA SER A 62 -10.75 6.77 -4.65
C SER A 62 -9.71 7.87 -4.76
N ARG A 63 -8.42 7.52 -4.65
CA ARG A 63 -7.31 8.46 -4.81
C ARG A 63 -7.23 9.08 -6.19
N ILE A 64 -7.60 8.34 -7.24
CA ILE A 64 -7.60 8.83 -8.63
C ILE A 64 -8.94 9.45 -8.98
N ASN A 65 -10.02 8.72 -8.68
CA ASN A 65 -11.38 9.16 -8.93
C ASN A 65 -12.27 8.65 -7.81
N GLU A 66 -12.88 9.55 -7.04
CA GLU A 66 -13.77 9.17 -5.94
C GLU A 66 -15.00 8.38 -6.43
N GLU A 67 -15.47 8.63 -7.65
CA GLU A 67 -16.60 7.90 -8.24
C GLU A 67 -16.26 6.44 -8.56
N ASP A 68 -14.98 6.15 -8.85
CA ASP A 68 -14.52 4.80 -9.18
C ASP A 68 -14.71 3.85 -7.99
N SER A 69 -14.49 4.31 -6.76
CA SER A 69 -14.68 3.48 -5.56
C SER A 69 -16.15 3.11 -5.34
N LYS A 70 -17.07 4.04 -5.58
CA LYS A 70 -18.53 3.81 -5.48
C LYS A 70 -18.98 2.81 -6.53
N LYS A 71 -18.58 3.02 -7.78
CA LYS A 71 -18.92 2.13 -8.89
C LYS A 71 -18.30 0.74 -8.71
N PHE A 72 -17.06 0.65 -8.24
CA PHE A 72 -16.44 -0.63 -7.90
C PHE A 72 -17.24 -1.37 -6.82
N LEU A 73 -17.66 -0.68 -5.76
CA LEU A 73 -18.44 -1.29 -4.68
C LEU A 73 -19.79 -1.81 -5.18
N GLU A 74 -20.46 -1.08 -6.06
CA GLU A 74 -21.72 -1.53 -6.70
C GLU A 74 -21.52 -2.84 -7.48
N ILE A 75 -20.48 -2.91 -8.32
CA ILE A 75 -20.15 -4.12 -9.10
C ILE A 75 -19.75 -5.28 -8.19
N TYR A 76 -18.93 -5.00 -7.18
CA TYR A 76 -18.43 -6.04 -6.28
C TYR A 76 -19.54 -6.68 -5.43
N LEU A 77 -20.54 -5.88 -5.02
CA LEU A 77 -21.70 -6.35 -4.26
C LEU A 77 -22.80 -6.98 -5.12
N GLU A 78 -22.69 -6.89 -6.45
CA GLU A 78 -23.66 -7.50 -7.35
C GLU A 78 -23.63 -9.02 -7.19
N TYR A 79 -24.77 -9.61 -6.81
CA TYR A 79 -24.93 -11.04 -6.66
C TYR A 79 -24.76 -11.73 -8.02
N ASP A 80 -23.85 -12.70 -8.10
CA ASP A 80 -23.69 -13.56 -9.27
C ASP A 80 -23.78 -15.03 -8.83
N GLU A 81 -24.65 -15.80 -9.47
CA GLU A 81 -24.80 -17.24 -9.23
C GLU A 81 -23.63 -18.04 -9.82
N ASP A 82 -22.88 -17.44 -10.74
CA ASP A 82 -21.72 -18.06 -11.38
C ASP A 82 -20.48 -17.98 -10.48
N GLU A 83 -20.18 -19.08 -9.80
CA GLU A 83 -18.99 -19.24 -8.95
C GLU A 83 -17.68 -18.90 -9.67
N LEU A 84 -17.59 -19.15 -10.98
CA LEU A 84 -16.37 -18.86 -11.75
C LEU A 84 -16.18 -17.35 -11.91
N LYS A 85 -17.26 -16.59 -12.12
CA LYS A 85 -17.17 -15.13 -12.15
C LYS A 85 -16.80 -14.56 -10.80
N VAL A 86 -17.42 -15.05 -9.72
CA VAL A 86 -17.07 -14.64 -8.35
C VAL A 86 -15.57 -14.87 -8.10
N LEU A 87 -15.05 -16.05 -8.44
CA LEU A 87 -13.62 -16.35 -8.32
C LEU A 87 -12.74 -15.43 -9.18
N ASN A 88 -13.15 -15.13 -10.41
CA ASN A 88 -12.43 -14.21 -11.28
C ASN A 88 -12.36 -12.78 -10.71
N ARG A 89 -13.44 -12.29 -10.08
CA ARG A 89 -13.44 -10.99 -9.37
C ARG A 89 -12.38 -10.96 -8.28
N PHE A 90 -12.31 -12.01 -7.45
CA PHE A 90 -11.26 -12.13 -6.42
C PHE A 90 -9.86 -12.11 -7.04
N ASN A 91 -9.62 -12.90 -8.09
CA ASN A 91 -8.32 -12.94 -8.76
C ASN A 91 -7.91 -11.59 -9.34
N SER A 92 -8.85 -10.84 -9.93
CA SER A 92 -8.61 -9.48 -10.41
C SER A 92 -8.20 -8.54 -9.27
N ILE A 93 -8.88 -8.62 -8.13
CA ILE A 93 -8.56 -7.80 -6.94
C ILE A 93 -7.15 -8.12 -6.44
N PHE A 94 -6.78 -9.39 -6.28
CA PHE A 94 -5.44 -9.77 -5.82
C PHE A 94 -4.35 -9.40 -6.82
N THR A 95 -4.62 -9.56 -8.12
CA THR A 95 -3.69 -9.13 -9.18
C THR A 95 -3.43 -7.64 -9.11
N TYR A 96 -4.49 -6.84 -8.93
CA TYR A 96 -4.40 -5.40 -8.77
C TYR A 96 -3.61 -5.00 -7.50
N ILE A 97 -3.90 -5.63 -6.36
CA ILE A 97 -3.19 -5.37 -5.10
C ILE A 97 -1.69 -5.66 -5.26
N ASN A 98 -1.34 -6.81 -5.85
CA ASN A 98 0.04 -7.20 -6.10
C ASN A 98 0.76 -6.20 -7.00
N ASP A 99 0.11 -5.73 -8.07
CA ASP A 99 0.68 -4.73 -8.97
C ASP A 99 0.89 -3.38 -8.26
N ILE A 100 -0.05 -2.95 -7.40
CA ILE A 100 0.11 -1.74 -6.58
C ILE A 100 1.30 -1.89 -5.64
N MET A 101 1.36 -3.01 -4.90
CA MET A 101 2.42 -3.28 -3.94
C MET A 101 3.79 -3.29 -4.63
N ALA A 102 3.92 -4.01 -5.75
CA ALA A 102 5.16 -4.08 -6.52
C ALA A 102 5.64 -2.72 -7.04
N LYS A 103 4.71 -1.81 -7.39
CA LYS A 103 5.03 -0.47 -7.89
C LYS A 103 5.35 0.53 -6.79
N CYS A 104 4.64 0.45 -5.65
CA CYS A 104 4.61 1.51 -4.66
C CYS A 104 5.37 1.20 -3.36
N LEU A 105 5.66 -0.06 -3.05
CA LEU A 105 6.49 -0.44 -1.90
C LEU A 105 8.00 -0.41 -2.23
N PRO A 106 8.86 -0.20 -1.22
CA PRO A 106 10.31 -0.29 -1.39
C PRO A 106 10.72 -1.69 -1.88
N LYS A 107 11.69 -1.77 -2.77
CA LYS A 107 12.25 -3.06 -3.18
C LYS A 107 13.23 -3.55 -2.13
N ASN A 108 13.01 -4.76 -1.60
CA ASN A 108 14.05 -5.46 -0.87
C ASN A 108 15.17 -5.87 -1.83
N GLN A 109 16.43 -5.58 -1.48
CA GLN A 109 17.60 -5.86 -2.34
C GLN A 109 17.87 -7.36 -2.57
N ASN A 110 17.04 -8.27 -2.03
CA ASN A 110 17.31 -9.70 -1.98
C ASN A 110 16.27 -10.65 -2.63
N ASN A 111 15.20 -10.20 -3.29
CA ASN A 111 14.24 -11.16 -3.85
C ASN A 111 14.40 -11.34 -5.38
N LYS A 112 14.93 -12.51 -5.74
CA LYS A 112 14.53 -13.24 -6.96
C LYS A 112 13.01 -13.41 -6.93
N GLU A 113 12.41 -13.53 -8.11
CA GLU A 113 10.97 -13.69 -8.38
C GLU A 113 10.27 -14.72 -7.45
N GLU A 114 9.91 -14.31 -6.24
CA GLU A 114 9.09 -15.08 -5.30
C GLU A 114 8.07 -14.12 -4.67
N SER A 115 6.92 -14.68 -4.30
CA SER A 115 5.72 -13.99 -3.81
C SER A 115 6.06 -12.83 -2.89
N ILE A 116 5.50 -11.64 -3.16
CA ILE A 116 5.64 -10.42 -2.33
C ILE A 116 5.18 -10.66 -0.87
N PHE A 117 4.53 -11.79 -0.62
CA PHE A 117 4.01 -12.19 0.69
C PHE A 117 4.87 -13.19 1.45
N GLU A 118 5.92 -13.77 0.85
CA GLU A 118 6.66 -14.86 1.50
C GLU A 118 7.85 -14.41 2.36
N ASP A 119 8.51 -13.26 2.10
CA ASP A 119 9.73 -12.89 2.85
C ASP A 119 9.97 -11.36 2.98
N ASP A 120 8.96 -10.55 3.31
CA ASP A 120 9.16 -9.12 3.53
C ASP A 120 9.47 -8.80 5.00
N TYR A 121 10.76 -8.64 5.34
CA TYR A 121 11.24 -8.17 6.64
C TYR A 121 10.62 -6.83 7.10
N LEU A 122 10.10 -6.02 6.18
CA LEU A 122 9.38 -4.76 6.45
C LEU A 122 8.00 -4.99 7.11
N LEU A 123 7.44 -6.20 7.03
CA LEU A 123 6.17 -6.59 7.64
C LEU A 123 6.32 -7.05 9.11
N TYR A 124 7.56 -7.20 9.58
CA TYR A 124 7.89 -7.75 10.89
C TYR A 124 8.51 -6.72 11.86
N GLU A 125 8.62 -5.45 11.47
CA GLU A 125 8.97 -4.41 12.44
C GLU A 125 7.77 -4.15 13.36
N ASP A 126 7.94 -4.35 14.66
CA ASP A 126 6.95 -3.99 15.70
C ASP A 126 6.65 -2.47 15.77
N LYS A 127 7.22 -1.67 14.86
CA LYS A 127 7.09 -0.21 14.81
C LYS A 127 6.22 0.22 13.64
N ASP A 128 5.26 1.09 13.94
CA ASP A 128 4.44 1.72 12.90
C ASP A 128 5.26 2.71 12.07
N TRP A 129 4.77 2.98 10.87
CA TRP A 129 5.23 4.11 10.08
C TRP A 129 4.56 5.37 10.61
N GLU A 130 5.26 6.09 11.48
CA GLU A 130 4.82 7.38 12.01
C GLU A 130 4.83 8.44 10.89
N LEU A 131 3.74 8.52 10.11
CA LEU A 131 3.66 9.36 8.91
C LEU A 131 3.98 10.83 9.20
N ASP A 132 3.59 11.36 10.35
CA ASP A 132 3.89 12.74 10.76
C ASP A 132 5.41 12.96 10.95
N TYR A 133 6.10 11.96 11.51
CA TYR A 133 7.56 12.00 11.66
C TYR A 133 8.26 11.82 10.31
N MET A 134 7.74 10.93 9.45
CA MET A 134 8.24 10.76 8.08
C MET A 134 8.08 12.04 7.25
N GLU A 135 6.96 12.76 7.40
CA GLU A 135 6.76 14.07 6.77
C GLU A 135 7.78 15.10 7.27
N TYR A 136 8.06 15.11 8.57
CA TYR A 136 9.11 15.95 9.14
C TYR A 136 10.49 15.65 8.52
N ILE A 137 10.87 14.37 8.42
CA ILE A 137 12.12 13.95 7.77
C ILE A 137 12.16 14.44 6.32
N TRP A 138 11.08 14.19 5.57
CA TRP A 138 10.98 14.54 4.15
C TRP A 138 11.20 16.04 3.90
N ASN A 139 10.52 16.87 4.67
CA ASN A 139 10.55 18.33 4.50
C ASN A 139 11.77 18.99 5.15
N SER A 140 12.22 18.51 6.30
CA SER A 140 13.21 19.23 7.13
C SER A 140 14.61 18.66 7.07
N ILE A 141 14.75 17.35 6.85
CA ILE A 141 16.06 16.66 6.85
C ILE A 141 16.52 16.44 5.41
N ILE A 142 15.65 15.87 4.57
CA ILE A 142 15.93 15.62 3.15
C ILE A 142 15.72 16.91 2.32
N CYS A 143 14.98 17.90 2.86
CA CYS A 143 14.73 19.20 2.23
C CYS A 143 14.05 19.09 0.85
N ARG A 144 13.04 18.24 0.75
CA ARG A 144 12.24 18.04 -0.46
C ARG A 144 11.15 19.10 -0.58
N ASN A 145 10.90 19.58 -1.80
CA ASN A 145 9.89 20.62 -2.09
C ASN A 145 8.56 20.03 -2.59
N ASP A 146 8.55 18.76 -2.98
CA ASP A 146 7.36 18.02 -3.36
C ASP A 146 6.58 17.51 -2.15
N SER A 147 5.25 17.44 -2.28
CA SER A 147 4.37 17.06 -1.17
C SER A 147 4.59 15.61 -0.74
N PHE A 148 4.92 15.40 0.54
CA PHE A 148 5.04 14.09 1.18
C PHE A 148 3.79 13.21 0.97
N TRP A 149 2.61 13.80 1.01
CA TRP A 149 1.35 13.08 0.87
C TRP A 149 1.13 12.51 -0.54
N CYS A 150 1.86 13.00 -1.54
CA CYS A 150 1.74 12.60 -2.94
C CYS A 150 2.88 11.67 -3.42
N ILE A 151 3.79 11.27 -2.52
CA ILE A 151 4.86 10.31 -2.84
C ILE A 151 4.48 8.90 -2.38
N THR A 152 5.04 7.91 -3.07
CA THR A 152 4.89 6.51 -2.67
C THR A 152 5.91 6.14 -1.59
N PRO A 153 5.64 5.11 -0.77
CA PRO A 153 6.62 4.54 0.14
C PRO A 153 7.97 4.26 -0.52
N LYS A 154 7.95 3.63 -1.69
CA LYS A 154 9.14 3.39 -2.50
C LYS A 154 9.99 4.65 -2.70
N ASN A 155 9.38 5.74 -3.14
CA ASN A 155 10.09 6.99 -3.38
C ASN A 155 10.64 7.58 -2.07
N TYR A 156 9.88 7.50 -0.98
CA TYR A 156 10.34 7.96 0.34
C TYR A 156 11.63 7.26 0.76
N PHE A 157 11.60 5.93 0.80
CA PHE A 157 12.74 5.13 1.25
C PHE A 157 13.93 5.24 0.30
N GLU A 158 13.72 5.33 -1.02
CA GLU A 158 14.80 5.57 -1.98
C GLU A 158 15.52 6.91 -1.72
N GLN A 159 14.79 8.00 -1.46
CA GLN A 159 15.40 9.29 -1.16
C GLN A 159 16.11 9.31 0.20
N LEU A 160 15.53 8.65 1.20
CA LEU A 160 16.15 8.51 2.53
C LEU A 160 17.50 7.78 2.42
N GLU A 161 17.54 6.68 1.66
CA GLU A 161 18.77 5.92 1.42
C GLU A 161 19.83 6.74 0.66
N ILE A 162 19.43 7.53 -0.34
CA ILE A 162 20.33 8.45 -1.05
C ILE A 162 20.90 9.49 -0.06
N TYR A 163 20.06 10.07 0.79
CA TYR A 163 20.49 11.04 1.80
C TYR A 163 21.50 10.45 2.78
N LYS A 164 21.24 9.25 3.33
CA LYS A 164 22.16 8.55 4.24
C LYS A 164 23.51 8.29 3.57
N LYS A 165 23.50 7.76 2.34
CA LYS A 165 24.72 7.48 1.57
C LYS A 165 25.54 8.73 1.31
N PHE A 166 24.91 9.84 0.94
CA PHE A 166 25.60 11.10 0.67
C PHE A 166 26.24 11.69 1.93
N ASN A 167 25.60 11.54 3.09
CA ASN A 167 26.05 12.09 4.37
C ASN A 167 26.90 11.12 5.20
N ASN A 168 27.25 9.94 4.67
CA ASN A 168 27.98 8.88 5.38
C ASN A 168 27.32 8.47 6.72
N ILE A 169 25.99 8.51 6.79
CA ILE A 169 25.23 8.03 7.94
C ILE A 169 25.16 6.51 7.84
N LYS A 170 25.67 5.81 8.86
CA LYS A 170 25.60 4.34 8.94
C LYS A 170 24.29 3.95 9.62
N ASP A 171 23.60 2.96 9.08
CA ASP A 171 22.51 2.32 9.81
C ASP A 171 23.07 1.61 11.04
N GLU A 172 22.52 1.93 12.21
CA GLU A 172 22.79 1.16 13.42
C GLU A 172 22.22 -0.24 13.21
N LYS A 173 23.11 -1.24 13.07
CA LYS A 173 22.69 -2.63 13.10
C LYS A 173 22.13 -2.91 14.48
N VAL A 174 20.82 -3.10 14.57
CA VAL A 174 20.21 -3.63 15.79
C VAL A 174 20.72 -5.05 15.94
N GLU A 175 21.56 -5.28 16.95
CA GLU A 175 21.94 -6.64 17.35
C GLU A 175 20.67 -7.33 17.86
N VAL A 176 20.23 -8.36 17.12
CA VAL A 176 19.14 -9.24 17.55
C VAL A 176 19.73 -10.13 18.65
N PHE A 177 19.30 -9.93 19.90
CA PHE A 177 19.64 -10.76 21.05
C PHE A 177 18.74 -12.01 21.13
#